data_AF-A0A834H2G8-F1
#
_entry.id   AF-A0A834H2G8-F1
#
_cell.length_a   1.000
_cell.length_b   1.000
_cell.length_c   1.000
_cell.angle_alpha   90.00
_cell.angle_beta   90.00
_cell.angle_gamma   90.00
#
_symmetry.space_group_name_H-M   'P 1'
#
loop_
_entity.id
_entity.type
_entity.pdbx_description
1 polymer ?
#
loop_
_entity_poly.entity_id
_entity_poly.type
_entity_poly.pdbx_seq_one_letter_code
_entity_poly.pdbx_strand_id
1 'polypeptide(L)'
;MAGGGADAGSGVRIVVAGGRGTGKSSLIATAAARTFPINVPSLLPPTRLPDDLYPDRVPVTIIDTSSWSLSLSLSLSLSIIEHGGKLAEELKRADAVQVKVPVIVVGCKLDLRDDKHPLNLEQVMSAIMQQFREIETCIDCSAFKQIQVPGVFYYAQKAVLHPIAPLFDQEAQTLKPQFARALKQIFILCDHDRDGALSDAELNDFQVKCFNAPLQPSEIVGVMRVVQEKLPEGVNDRGLTFKGFLFLNALFLEKDLLKTTWTVLRKFGYNNDIRLSDDHLPPPVKRAPDQSAELASEDINGWTWVELS
;
A
#
# COMPACT_ATOMS: atom_id res chain seq x y z
N MET A 1 24.77 25.43 -16.97
CA MET A 1 24.44 24.74 -15.71
C MET A 1 23.05 25.16 -15.28
N ALA A 2 22.04 24.41 -15.68
CA ALA A 2 20.70 24.49 -15.13
C ALA A 2 20.29 23.04 -14.87
N GLY A 3 20.51 22.60 -13.63
CA GLY A 3 20.04 21.31 -13.15
C GLY A 3 18.51 21.39 -13.02
N GLY A 4 17.81 20.86 -14.01
CA GLY A 4 16.39 20.51 -13.89
C GLY A 4 16.30 19.29 -13.00
N GLY A 5 16.11 19.54 -11.69
CA GLY A 5 16.00 18.51 -10.67
C GLY A 5 14.86 17.55 -10.93
N ALA A 6 15.18 16.28 -10.72
CA ALA A 6 14.31 15.13 -10.72
C ALA A 6 12.99 15.34 -9.97
N ASP A 7 11.92 14.85 -10.59
CA ASP A 7 10.66 14.36 -10.03
C ASP A 7 10.34 14.74 -8.57
N ALA A 8 9.46 15.73 -8.39
CA ALA A 8 8.82 16.02 -7.12
C ALA A 8 7.80 14.91 -6.81
N GLY A 9 8.29 13.79 -6.27
CA GLY A 9 7.49 12.62 -5.93
C GLY A 9 6.19 13.00 -5.18
N SER A 10 5.06 12.54 -5.70
CA SER A 10 3.73 12.89 -5.20
C SER A 10 3.55 12.48 -3.73
N GLY A 11 3.57 13.44 -2.81
CA GLY A 11 3.30 13.19 -1.38
C GLY A 11 1.88 12.65 -1.13
N VAL A 12 1.68 12.01 0.01
CA VAL A 12 0.38 11.46 0.43
C VAL A 12 -0.50 12.57 1.02
N ARG A 13 -1.75 12.66 0.54
CA ARG A 13 -2.77 13.54 1.10
C ARG A 13 -3.79 12.72 1.87
N ILE A 14 -3.93 13.03 3.15
CA ILE A 14 -4.84 12.37 4.07
C ILE A 14 -5.97 13.33 4.40
N VAL A 15 -7.22 12.93 4.25
CA VAL A 15 -8.35 13.79 4.60
C VAL A 15 -9.06 13.25 5.81
N VAL A 16 -9.30 14.13 6.77
CA VAL A 16 -9.93 13.76 8.04
C VAL A 16 -11.37 14.26 8.04
N ALA A 17 -12.30 13.31 7.92
CA ALA A 17 -13.74 13.51 7.91
C ALA A 17 -14.40 13.04 9.21
N GLY A 18 -15.52 13.66 9.57
CA GLY A 18 -16.28 13.31 10.77
C GLY A 18 -17.08 14.47 11.36
N GLY A 19 -18.04 14.11 12.20
CA GLY A 19 -19.00 15.03 12.80
C GLY A 19 -18.39 16.12 13.71
N ARG A 20 -19.25 17.02 14.17
CA ARG A 20 -18.86 18.01 15.20
C ARG A 20 -18.55 17.28 16.49
N GLY A 21 -17.47 17.66 17.17
CA GLY A 21 -17.10 17.10 18.46
C GLY A 21 -16.21 15.86 18.40
N THR A 22 -16.08 15.20 17.24
CA THR A 22 -15.42 13.89 17.13
C THR A 22 -13.89 13.90 17.36
N GLY A 23 -13.27 15.08 17.47
CA GLY A 23 -11.85 15.23 17.82
C GLY A 23 -10.90 15.34 16.61
N LYS A 24 -11.41 15.62 15.40
CA LYS A 24 -10.62 15.74 14.16
C LYS A 24 -9.43 16.69 14.28
N SER A 25 -9.70 17.97 14.54
CA SER A 25 -8.68 18.99 14.64
C SER A 25 -7.71 18.70 15.79
N SER A 26 -8.21 18.17 16.91
CA SER A 26 -7.36 17.77 18.04
C SER A 26 -6.42 16.62 17.67
N LEU A 27 -6.89 15.62 16.94
CA LEU A 27 -6.07 14.51 16.46
C LEU A 27 -4.94 15.00 15.55
N ILE A 28 -5.26 15.87 14.58
CA ILE A 28 -4.30 16.45 13.64
C ILE A 28 -3.27 17.31 14.38
N ALA A 29 -3.74 18.21 15.25
CA ALA A 29 -2.85 19.08 16.02
C ALA A 29 -1.92 18.29 16.94
N THR A 30 -2.43 17.25 17.61
CA THR A 30 -1.61 16.36 18.43
C THR A 30 -0.56 15.62 17.60
N ALA A 31 -0.90 15.15 16.40
CA ALA A 31 0.07 14.48 15.53
C ALA A 31 1.19 15.43 15.08
N ALA A 32 0.85 16.67 14.73
CA ALA A 32 1.83 17.67 14.29
C ALA A 32 2.71 18.17 15.45
N ALA A 33 2.12 18.45 16.61
CA ALA A 33 2.81 19.03 17.77
C ALA A 33 3.45 17.98 18.70
N ARG A 34 3.15 16.68 18.50
CA ARG A 34 3.51 15.57 19.41
C ARG A 34 3.08 15.81 20.87
N THR A 35 2.09 16.69 21.08
CA THR A 35 1.53 17.05 22.38
C THR A 35 0.08 17.46 22.19
N PHE A 36 -0.77 17.27 23.22
CA PHE A 36 -2.17 17.69 23.13
C PHE A 36 -2.31 19.20 23.35
N PRO A 37 -2.80 19.99 22.38
CA PRO A 37 -2.97 21.43 22.56
C PRO A 37 -4.21 21.73 23.39
N ILE A 38 -4.08 22.69 24.33
CA ILE A 38 -5.20 23.14 25.17
C ILE A 38 -6.29 23.83 24.33
N ASN A 39 -5.88 24.62 23.34
CA ASN A 39 -6.77 25.33 22.43
C ASN A 39 -6.55 24.84 21.00
N VAL A 40 -7.58 24.22 20.42
CA VAL A 40 -7.55 23.73 19.05
C VAL A 40 -8.63 24.45 18.24
N PRO A 41 -8.28 25.11 17.11
CA PRO A 41 -9.27 25.67 16.19
C PRO A 41 -10.26 24.60 15.72
N SER A 42 -11.47 25.02 15.33
CA SER A 42 -12.50 24.10 14.81
C SER A 42 -12.19 23.53 13.43
N LEU A 43 -11.23 24.12 12.72
CA LEU A 43 -10.74 23.68 11.41
C LEU A 43 -9.28 24.11 11.28
N LEU A 44 -8.40 23.18 10.95
CA LEU A 44 -6.98 23.45 10.73
C LEU A 44 -6.67 23.72 9.26
N PRO A 45 -5.65 24.56 8.95
CA PRO A 45 -5.09 24.63 7.62
C PRO A 45 -4.44 23.28 7.22
N PRO A 46 -4.17 23.06 5.93
CA PRO A 46 -3.41 21.90 5.47
C PRO A 46 -2.12 21.72 6.29
N THR A 47 -2.04 20.61 7.01
CA THR A 47 -1.00 20.35 8.00
C THR A 47 0.01 19.36 7.41
N ARG A 48 1.24 19.79 7.17
CA ARG A 48 2.32 18.89 6.75
C ARG A 48 2.99 18.26 7.96
N LEU A 49 3.09 16.93 7.95
CA LEU A 49 3.89 16.20 8.93
C LEU A 49 5.36 16.16 8.48
N PRO A 50 6.32 16.03 9.43
CA PRO A 50 7.74 15.84 9.08
C PRO A 50 7.96 14.60 8.21
N ASP A 51 8.83 14.72 7.20
CA ASP A 51 9.10 13.64 6.24
C ASP A 51 9.82 12.43 6.88
N ASP A 52 10.49 12.63 8.02
CA ASP A 52 11.18 11.59 8.79
C ASP A 52 10.27 10.90 9.82
N LEU A 53 9.00 11.30 9.92
CA LEU A 53 8.08 10.76 10.91
C LEU A 53 7.75 9.28 10.67
N TYR A 54 7.77 8.83 9.40
CA TYR A 54 7.43 7.47 9.01
C TYR A 54 8.52 6.77 8.21
N PRO A 55 8.63 5.41 8.28
CA PRO A 55 9.72 4.66 7.67
C PRO A 55 9.83 4.81 6.15
N ASP A 56 8.71 5.07 5.45
CA ASP A 56 8.69 5.21 3.99
C ASP A 56 9.20 6.58 3.51
N ARG A 57 9.36 7.56 4.42
CA ARG A 57 9.87 8.91 4.13
C ARG A 57 9.14 9.65 3.01
N VAL A 58 7.85 9.35 2.83
CA VAL A 58 6.98 10.05 1.88
C VAL A 58 6.30 11.23 2.58
N PRO A 59 6.33 12.46 2.03
CA PRO A 59 5.68 13.60 2.64
C PRO A 59 4.18 13.38 2.85
N VAL A 60 3.68 13.70 4.05
CA VAL A 60 2.26 13.57 4.40
C VAL A 60 1.64 14.94 4.64
N THR A 61 0.55 15.23 3.93
CA THR A 61 -0.27 16.43 4.15
C THR A 61 -1.66 16.02 4.62
N ILE A 62 -2.07 16.51 5.80
CA ILE A 62 -3.38 16.25 6.38
C ILE A 62 -4.32 17.42 6.08
N ILE A 63 -5.52 17.11 5.61
CA ILE A 63 -6.59 18.04 5.30
C ILE A 63 -7.72 17.84 6.32
N ASP A 64 -7.92 18.82 7.19
CA ASP A 64 -9.07 18.85 8.10
C ASP A 64 -10.33 19.27 7.33
N THR A 65 -11.49 18.72 7.68
CA THR A 65 -12.76 19.03 7.02
C THR A 65 -13.77 19.61 7.99
N SER A 66 -14.62 20.51 7.49
CA SER A 66 -15.76 21.00 8.26
C SER A 66 -16.83 19.91 8.35
N SER A 67 -17.60 19.91 9.44
CA SER A 67 -18.61 18.88 9.72
C SER A 67 -19.80 18.80 8.75
N TRP A 68 -19.81 19.60 7.67
CA TRP A 68 -20.88 19.65 6.66
C TRP A 68 -20.39 19.30 5.24
N SER A 69 -19.08 19.31 4.98
CA SER A 69 -18.56 19.24 3.60
C SER A 69 -17.94 17.89 3.29
N LEU A 70 -18.73 16.97 2.74
CA LEU A 70 -18.24 15.81 1.99
C LEU A 70 -18.42 16.07 0.49
N SER A 71 -17.67 17.03 -0.04
CA SER A 71 -17.35 17.11 -1.47
C SER A 71 -15.86 16.88 -1.57
N LEU A 72 -15.43 15.66 -1.82
CA LEU A 72 -14.02 15.30 -1.78
C LEU A 72 -13.65 14.42 -2.98
N SER A 73 -12.93 15.03 -3.94
CA SER A 73 -12.07 14.34 -4.90
C SER A 73 -10.69 14.20 -4.27
N LEU A 74 -10.46 13.13 -3.51
CA LEU A 74 -9.26 12.99 -2.67
C LEU A 74 -8.73 11.57 -2.60
N SER A 75 -7.43 11.46 -2.31
CA SER A 75 -6.61 10.23 -2.33
C SER A 75 -6.75 9.31 -1.11
N LEU A 76 -7.36 9.74 0.00
CA LEU A 76 -7.66 8.93 1.20
C LEU A 76 -8.71 9.64 2.08
N SER A 77 -9.69 8.90 2.63
CA SER A 77 -10.68 9.44 3.59
C SER A 77 -10.59 8.73 4.95
N LEU A 78 -10.27 9.48 6.02
CA LEU A 78 -10.36 9.01 7.41
C LEU A 78 -11.73 9.39 7.99
N SER A 79 -12.46 8.44 8.54
CA SER A 79 -13.76 8.67 9.18
C SER A 79 -13.64 8.59 10.69
N ILE A 80 -13.81 9.72 11.39
CA ILE A 80 -13.73 9.81 12.85
C ILE A 80 -15.12 9.75 13.48
N ILE A 81 -15.36 8.72 14.30
CA ILE A 81 -16.68 8.44 14.88
C ILE A 81 -16.59 8.26 16.39
N GLU A 82 -17.54 8.88 17.09
CA GLU A 82 -17.71 8.76 18.54
C GLU A 82 -18.67 7.63 18.94
N HIS A 83 -19.65 7.27 18.10
CA HIS A 83 -20.68 6.26 18.37
C HIS A 83 -21.11 5.55 17.08
N GLY A 84 -21.16 4.21 17.09
CA GLY A 84 -21.32 3.34 15.91
C GLY A 84 -22.55 3.60 15.02
N GLY A 85 -23.58 4.31 15.50
CA GLY A 85 -24.81 4.58 14.74
C GLY A 85 -24.70 5.57 13.57
N LYS A 86 -23.66 6.42 13.50
CA LYS A 86 -23.49 7.43 12.43
C LYS A 86 -22.57 7.01 11.28
N LEU A 87 -21.91 5.87 11.40
CA LEU A 87 -20.90 5.41 10.45
C LEU A 87 -21.49 5.02 9.10
N ALA A 88 -22.62 4.31 9.10
CA ALA A 88 -23.26 3.86 7.86
C ALA A 88 -23.73 5.03 6.98
N GLU A 89 -24.16 6.15 7.57
CA GLU A 89 -24.58 7.34 6.83
C GLU A 89 -23.40 8.10 6.23
N GLU A 90 -22.29 8.25 6.96
CA GLU A 90 -21.08 8.89 6.43
C GLU A 90 -20.44 8.06 5.31
N LEU A 91 -20.43 6.72 5.45
CA LEU A 91 -19.92 5.82 4.42
C LEU A 91 -20.84 5.75 3.19
N LYS A 92 -22.17 5.72 3.36
CA LYS A 92 -23.12 5.83 2.23
C LYS A 92 -22.93 7.16 1.48
N ARG A 93 -22.63 8.26 2.16
CA ARG A 93 -22.29 9.52 1.50
C ARG A 93 -20.95 9.46 0.76
N ALA A 94 -19.96 8.77 1.30
CA ALA A 94 -18.69 8.53 0.59
C ALA A 94 -18.90 7.64 -0.65
N ASP A 95 -19.72 6.59 -0.54
CA ASP A 95 -20.08 5.70 -1.65
C ASP A 95 -20.88 6.42 -2.75
N ALA A 96 -21.78 7.33 -2.36
CA ALA A 96 -22.50 8.21 -3.30
C ALA A 96 -21.59 9.12 -4.13
N VAL A 97 -20.33 9.31 -3.72
CA VAL A 97 -19.31 10.11 -4.42
C VAL A 97 -18.34 9.22 -5.23
N GLN A 98 -18.54 7.88 -5.28
CA GLN A 98 -17.66 6.91 -5.96
C GLN A 98 -16.18 7.03 -5.56
N VAL A 99 -15.91 7.16 -4.27
CA VAL A 99 -14.54 7.32 -3.80
C VAL A 99 -13.81 5.97 -3.84
N LYS A 100 -12.94 5.75 -4.85
CA LYS A 100 -12.08 4.55 -4.99
C LYS A 100 -10.83 4.56 -4.10
N VAL A 101 -10.88 5.22 -2.96
CA VAL A 101 -9.69 5.44 -2.12
C VAL A 101 -9.80 4.66 -0.82
N PRO A 102 -8.65 4.29 -0.22
CA PRO A 102 -8.71 3.55 1.03
C PRO A 102 -9.37 4.39 2.13
N VAL A 103 -10.11 3.72 3.01
CA VAL A 103 -10.75 4.33 4.17
C VAL A 103 -10.19 3.71 5.44
N ILE A 104 -9.91 4.57 6.42
CA ILE A 104 -9.57 4.12 7.78
C ILE A 104 -10.58 4.73 8.74
N VAL A 105 -11.15 3.88 9.59
CA VAL A 105 -12.06 4.32 10.64
C VAL A 105 -11.28 4.59 11.91
N VAL A 106 -11.51 5.73 12.54
CA VAL A 106 -10.80 6.10 13.77
C VAL A 106 -11.79 6.32 14.90
N GLY A 107 -11.67 5.49 15.94
CA GLY A 107 -12.33 5.69 17.22
C GLY A 107 -11.54 6.69 18.05
N CYS A 108 -12.01 7.93 18.13
CA CYS A 108 -11.37 8.96 18.95
C CYS A 108 -11.85 8.91 20.40
N LYS A 109 -11.12 9.62 21.27
CA LYS A 109 -11.44 9.80 22.70
C LYS A 109 -11.48 8.48 23.46
N LEU A 110 -10.54 7.58 23.16
CA LEU A 110 -10.37 6.31 23.89
C LEU A 110 -10.27 6.53 25.41
N ASP A 111 -9.78 7.69 25.84
CA ASP A 111 -9.68 8.12 27.24
C ASP A 111 -11.01 8.36 27.96
N LEU A 112 -12.11 8.56 27.23
CA LEU A 112 -13.45 8.79 27.79
C LEU A 112 -14.34 7.55 27.81
N ARG A 113 -13.83 6.40 27.35
CA ARG A 113 -14.61 5.15 27.35
C ARG A 113 -14.72 4.60 28.77
N ASP A 114 -15.91 4.09 29.10
CA ASP A 114 -16.19 3.47 30.40
C ASP A 114 -15.60 2.06 30.44
N ASP A 115 -14.68 1.81 31.37
CA ASP A 115 -14.06 0.50 31.59
C ASP A 115 -15.08 -0.59 31.97
N LYS A 116 -16.28 -0.19 32.46
CA LYS A 116 -17.33 -1.12 32.91
C LYS A 116 -18.20 -1.65 31.76
N HIS A 117 -18.23 -0.94 30.64
CA HIS A 117 -18.96 -1.34 29.44
C HIS A 117 -18.01 -1.24 28.25
N PRO A 118 -17.01 -2.15 28.14
CA PRO A 118 -16.22 -2.23 26.92
C PRO A 118 -17.20 -2.52 25.79
N LEU A 119 -17.52 -1.51 24.99
CA LEU A 119 -18.10 -1.71 23.67
C LEU A 119 -17.27 -2.82 23.03
N ASN A 120 -17.92 -3.89 22.57
CA ASN A 120 -17.23 -4.96 21.87
C ASN A 120 -16.87 -4.44 20.47
N LEU A 121 -15.88 -3.55 20.46
CA LEU A 121 -15.54 -2.73 19.31
C LEU A 121 -15.03 -3.63 18.20
N GLU A 122 -14.37 -4.73 18.53
CA GLU A 122 -13.97 -5.78 17.59
C GLU A 122 -15.19 -6.34 16.82
N GLN A 123 -16.31 -6.61 17.48
CA GLN A 123 -17.53 -7.08 16.82
C GLN A 123 -18.17 -5.99 15.95
N VAL A 124 -18.21 -4.76 16.44
CA VAL A 124 -18.75 -3.62 15.68
C VAL A 124 -17.87 -3.35 14.45
N MET A 125 -16.55 -3.27 14.63
CA MET A 125 -15.55 -3.08 13.57
C MET A 125 -15.60 -4.21 12.54
N SER A 126 -15.71 -5.47 12.98
CA SER A 126 -15.85 -6.61 12.09
C SER A 126 -17.11 -6.51 11.23
N ALA A 127 -18.25 -6.18 11.83
CA ALA A 127 -19.51 -5.99 11.08
C ALA A 127 -19.41 -4.84 10.08
N ILE A 128 -18.75 -3.75 10.45
CA ILE A 128 -18.53 -2.58 9.60
C ILE A 128 -17.62 -2.91 8.41
N MET A 129 -16.50 -3.58 8.65
CA MET A 129 -15.55 -3.96 7.59
C MET A 129 -16.13 -5.01 6.65
N GLN A 130 -17.05 -5.85 7.13
CA GLN A 130 -17.85 -6.74 6.27
C GLN A 130 -18.85 -5.96 5.42
N GLN A 131 -19.44 -4.89 5.97
CA GLN A 131 -20.44 -4.09 5.28
C GLN A 131 -19.82 -3.11 4.27
N PHE A 132 -18.62 -2.60 4.53
CA PHE A 132 -17.95 -1.57 3.73
C PHE A 132 -16.50 -2.01 3.44
N ARG A 133 -16.27 -2.44 2.19
CA ARG A 133 -15.02 -3.10 1.77
C ARG A 133 -13.87 -2.13 1.54
N GLU A 134 -14.18 -0.84 1.43
CA GLU A 134 -13.21 0.25 1.29
C GLU A 134 -12.46 0.52 2.61
N ILE A 135 -12.97 0.00 3.72
CA ILE A 135 -12.34 0.15 5.03
C ILE A 135 -11.20 -0.85 5.17
N GLU A 136 -9.97 -0.35 5.15
CA GLU A 136 -8.79 -1.19 5.30
C GLU A 136 -8.52 -1.56 6.75
N THR A 137 -8.73 -0.61 7.66
CA THR A 137 -8.50 -0.84 9.08
C THR A 137 -9.27 0.13 9.94
N CYS A 138 -9.38 -0.23 11.22
CA CYS A 138 -10.05 0.55 12.24
C CYS A 138 -9.08 0.73 13.41
N ILE A 139 -8.88 1.97 13.88
CA ILE A 139 -7.88 2.32 14.91
C ILE A 139 -8.54 3.11 16.02
N ASP A 140 -8.34 2.70 17.26
CA ASP A 140 -8.69 3.50 18.41
C ASP A 140 -7.53 4.37 18.86
N CYS A 141 -7.81 5.64 19.14
CA CYS A 141 -6.82 6.58 19.60
C CYS A 141 -7.38 7.53 20.67
N SER A 142 -6.46 8.11 21.44
CA SER A 142 -6.73 9.25 22.31
C SER A 142 -5.72 10.33 21.99
N ALA A 143 -6.19 11.44 21.43
CA ALA A 143 -5.35 12.63 21.25
C ALA A 143 -4.89 13.19 22.60
N PHE A 144 -5.74 13.11 23.63
CA PHE A 144 -5.46 13.64 24.98
C PHE A 144 -4.38 12.83 25.70
N LYS A 145 -4.52 11.49 25.75
CA LYS A 145 -3.51 10.57 26.31
C LYS A 145 -2.38 10.24 25.32
N GLN A 146 -2.42 10.77 24.10
CA GLN A 146 -1.48 10.49 23.00
C GLN A 146 -1.36 8.99 22.64
N ILE A 147 -2.45 8.24 22.77
CA ILE A 147 -2.50 6.82 22.43
C ILE A 147 -2.80 6.67 20.94
N GLN A 148 -1.95 5.93 20.22
CA GLN A 148 -2.14 5.56 18.80
C GLN A 148 -2.27 6.73 17.79
N VAL A 149 -2.00 7.97 18.20
CA VAL A 149 -2.08 9.14 17.31
C VAL A 149 -1.13 9.01 16.10
N PRO A 150 0.17 8.68 16.26
CA PRO A 150 1.05 8.44 15.11
C PRO A 150 0.60 7.25 14.26
N GLY A 151 0.02 6.22 14.91
CA GLY A 151 -0.48 5.01 14.27
C GLY A 151 -1.56 5.31 13.23
N VAL A 152 -2.53 6.16 13.56
CA VAL A 152 -3.60 6.56 12.63
C VAL A 152 -3.04 7.02 11.28
N PHE A 153 -2.10 7.96 11.32
CA PHE A 153 -1.54 8.56 10.11
C PHE A 153 -0.49 7.66 9.44
N TYR A 154 0.19 6.80 10.19
CA TYR A 154 1.05 5.75 9.66
C TYR A 154 0.26 4.74 8.80
N TYR A 155 -0.83 4.19 9.34
CA TYR A 155 -1.65 3.24 8.60
C TYR A 155 -2.36 3.91 7.41
N ALA A 156 -2.77 5.17 7.56
CA ALA A 156 -3.31 5.98 6.46
C ALA A 156 -2.31 6.15 5.31
N GLN A 157 -1.04 6.40 5.62
CA GLN A 157 0.02 6.42 4.61
C GLN A 157 0.23 5.05 3.98
N LYS A 158 0.30 3.99 4.80
CA LYS A 158 0.50 2.60 4.34
C LYS A 158 -0.59 2.16 3.36
N ALA A 159 -1.85 2.53 3.62
CA ALA A 159 -3.00 2.24 2.78
C ALA A 159 -2.87 2.80 1.34
N VAL A 160 -2.34 4.03 1.22
CA VAL A 160 -2.10 4.66 -0.10
C VAL A 160 -0.86 4.07 -0.77
N LEU A 161 0.19 3.85 0.01
CA LEU A 161 1.47 3.36 -0.52
C LEU A 161 1.44 1.86 -0.85
N HIS A 162 0.58 1.07 -0.23
CA HIS A 162 0.61 -0.39 -0.35
C HIS A 162 -0.81 -0.96 -0.38
N PRO A 163 -1.69 -0.54 -1.32
CA PRO A 163 -3.11 -0.89 -1.29
C PRO A 163 -3.31 -2.41 -1.42
N ILE A 164 -4.19 -2.98 -0.61
CA ILE A 164 -4.50 -4.42 -0.66
C ILE A 164 -5.56 -4.75 -1.73
N ALA A 165 -6.46 -3.80 -2.01
CA ALA A 165 -7.59 -3.96 -2.90
C ALA A 165 -7.25 -4.53 -4.30
N PRO A 166 -6.16 -4.16 -5.00
CA PRO A 166 -5.85 -4.74 -6.30
C PRO A 166 -5.20 -6.13 -6.20
N LEU A 167 -4.68 -6.52 -5.03
CA LEU A 167 -3.95 -7.79 -4.82
C LEU A 167 -4.87 -8.93 -4.40
N PHE A 168 -5.84 -8.66 -3.52
CA PHE A 168 -6.65 -9.68 -2.87
C PHE A 168 -8.15 -9.43 -3.07
N ASP A 169 -8.89 -10.50 -3.31
CA ASP A 169 -10.35 -10.50 -3.32
C ASP A 169 -10.85 -11.00 -1.96
N GLN A 170 -11.37 -10.07 -1.16
CA GLN A 170 -11.87 -10.36 0.18
C GLN A 170 -13.15 -11.23 0.15
N GLU A 171 -13.96 -11.19 -0.91
CA GLU A 171 -15.18 -12.00 -1.00
C GLU A 171 -14.85 -13.44 -1.36
N ALA A 172 -14.01 -13.63 -2.37
CA ALA A 172 -13.57 -14.95 -2.79
C ALA A 172 -12.44 -15.53 -1.91
N GLN A 173 -11.91 -14.75 -0.96
CA GLN A 173 -10.75 -15.08 -0.12
C GLN A 173 -9.58 -15.62 -0.95
N THR A 174 -9.27 -14.95 -2.06
CA THR A 174 -8.25 -15.41 -3.02
C THR A 174 -7.48 -14.26 -3.66
N LEU A 175 -6.32 -14.56 -4.23
CA LEU A 175 -5.53 -13.58 -5.00
C LEU A 175 -6.28 -13.17 -6.27
N LYS A 176 -6.26 -11.87 -6.59
CA LYS A 176 -6.86 -11.40 -7.84
C LYS A 176 -6.12 -11.93 -9.06
N PRO A 177 -6.81 -12.29 -10.15
CA PRO A 177 -6.17 -12.82 -11.36
C PRO A 177 -5.13 -11.88 -11.97
N GLN A 178 -5.33 -10.56 -11.89
CA GLN A 178 -4.37 -9.58 -12.41
C GLN A 178 -3.05 -9.61 -11.63
N PHE A 179 -3.12 -9.72 -10.30
CA PHE A 179 -1.96 -9.87 -9.45
C PHE A 179 -1.21 -11.19 -9.74
N ALA A 180 -1.93 -12.31 -9.82
CA ALA A 180 -1.33 -13.59 -10.17
C ALA A 180 -0.65 -13.58 -11.55
N ARG A 181 -1.25 -12.88 -12.53
CA ARG A 181 -0.64 -12.69 -13.86
C ARG A 181 0.64 -11.85 -13.79
N ALA A 182 0.65 -10.77 -13.01
CA ALA A 182 1.84 -9.95 -12.81
C ALA A 182 2.98 -10.76 -12.17
N LEU A 183 2.69 -11.50 -11.10
CA LEU A 183 3.66 -12.41 -10.47
C LEU A 183 4.17 -13.47 -11.44
N LYS A 184 3.31 -14.00 -12.32
CA LYS A 184 3.74 -14.96 -13.34
C LYS A 184 4.73 -14.35 -14.33
N GLN A 185 4.52 -13.11 -14.77
CA GLN A 185 5.47 -12.42 -15.63
C GLN A 185 6.80 -12.19 -14.91
N ILE A 186 6.75 -11.75 -13.64
CA ILE A 186 7.94 -11.56 -12.81
C ILE A 186 8.71 -12.87 -12.66
N PHE A 187 8.02 -13.98 -12.37
CA PHE A 187 8.63 -15.30 -12.25
C PHE A 187 9.37 -15.69 -13.54
N ILE A 188 8.71 -15.56 -14.70
CA ILE A 188 9.31 -15.88 -16.00
C ILE A 188 10.54 -15.00 -16.30
N LEU A 189 10.56 -13.76 -15.82
CA LEU A 189 11.71 -12.86 -15.97
C LEU A 189 12.89 -13.23 -15.06
N CYS A 190 12.65 -13.97 -13.98
CA CYS A 190 13.67 -14.41 -13.03
C CYS A 190 14.16 -15.83 -13.29
N ASP A 191 13.33 -16.66 -13.92
CA ASP A 191 13.66 -18.00 -14.42
C ASP A 191 14.52 -17.87 -15.69
N HIS A 192 15.83 -17.77 -15.49
CA HIS A 192 16.81 -17.43 -16.53
C HIS A 192 17.08 -18.60 -17.46
N ASP A 193 17.14 -19.82 -16.91
CA ASP A 193 17.32 -21.04 -17.70
C ASP A 193 16.01 -21.63 -18.25
N ARG A 194 14.86 -21.06 -17.84
CA ARG A 194 13.50 -21.40 -18.30
C ARG A 194 13.11 -22.83 -17.97
N ASP A 195 13.60 -23.32 -16.85
CA ASP A 195 13.40 -24.70 -16.41
C ASP A 195 12.08 -24.89 -15.62
N GLY A 196 11.38 -23.78 -15.34
CA GLY A 196 10.11 -23.73 -14.63
C GLY A 196 10.22 -23.64 -13.10
N ALA A 197 11.43 -23.47 -12.57
CA ALA A 197 11.72 -23.24 -11.17
C ALA A 197 12.70 -22.06 -11.00
N LEU A 198 12.75 -21.48 -9.81
CA LEU A 198 13.84 -20.57 -9.43
C LEU A 198 14.82 -21.36 -8.57
N SER A 199 16.00 -21.59 -9.14
CA SER A 199 17.15 -22.15 -8.42
C SER A 199 17.60 -21.23 -7.27
N ASP A 200 18.46 -21.74 -6.38
CA ASP A 200 19.02 -20.93 -5.28
C ASP A 200 19.72 -19.65 -5.79
N ALA A 201 20.39 -19.75 -6.95
CA ALA A 201 21.07 -18.61 -7.59
C ALA A 201 20.06 -17.56 -8.09
N GLU A 202 19.04 -17.99 -8.84
CA GLU A 202 18.02 -17.09 -9.39
C GLU A 202 17.15 -16.47 -8.29
N LEU A 203 16.86 -17.22 -7.22
CA LEU A 203 16.13 -16.72 -6.07
C LEU A 203 16.96 -15.65 -5.33
N ASN A 204 18.27 -15.87 -5.19
CA ASN A 204 19.16 -14.86 -4.63
C ASN A 204 19.27 -13.63 -5.53
N ASP A 205 19.39 -13.80 -6.85
CA ASP A 205 19.44 -12.69 -7.81
C ASP A 205 18.14 -11.88 -7.78
N PHE A 206 16.98 -12.55 -7.69
CA PHE A 206 15.69 -11.93 -7.46
C PHE A 206 15.68 -11.09 -6.17
N GLN A 207 16.21 -11.64 -5.06
CA GLN A 207 16.29 -10.91 -3.79
C GLN A 207 17.17 -9.67 -3.93
N VAL A 208 18.37 -9.80 -4.47
CA VAL A 208 19.31 -8.68 -4.67
C VAL A 208 18.65 -7.61 -5.53
N LYS A 209 17.98 -8.01 -6.62
CA LYS A 209 17.27 -7.07 -7.50
C LYS A 209 16.18 -6.29 -6.77
N CYS A 210 15.35 -6.96 -5.98
CA CYS A 210 14.18 -6.34 -5.33
C CYS A 210 14.55 -5.56 -4.07
N PHE A 211 15.50 -6.06 -3.27
CA PHE A 211 15.74 -5.60 -1.91
C PHE A 211 17.17 -5.09 -1.66
N ASN A 212 18.04 -5.13 -2.68
CA ASN A 212 19.44 -4.71 -2.62
C ASN A 212 20.24 -5.43 -1.50
N ALA A 213 19.85 -6.65 -1.16
CA ALA A 213 20.51 -7.48 -0.16
C ALA A 213 20.43 -8.97 -0.57
N PRO A 214 21.53 -9.73 -0.51
CA PRO A 214 21.52 -11.16 -0.82
C PRO A 214 20.89 -11.98 0.32
N LEU A 215 20.38 -13.17 -0.01
CA LEU A 215 19.98 -14.16 0.99
C LEU A 215 21.18 -15.01 1.40
N GLN A 216 21.30 -15.32 2.68
CA GLN A 216 22.20 -16.37 3.15
C GLN A 216 21.68 -17.74 2.69
N PRO A 217 22.56 -18.72 2.41
CA PRO A 217 22.12 -20.06 2.00
C PRO A 217 21.12 -20.71 2.98
N SER A 218 21.28 -20.47 4.28
CA SER A 218 20.34 -20.95 5.30
C SER A 218 18.95 -20.31 5.21
N GLU A 219 18.87 -19.05 4.76
CA GLU A 219 17.61 -18.34 4.55
C GLU A 219 16.88 -18.88 3.32
N ILE A 220 17.60 -19.17 2.24
CA ILE A 220 17.05 -19.81 1.03
C ILE A 220 16.41 -21.15 1.38
N VAL A 221 17.16 -22.04 2.06
CA VAL A 221 16.63 -23.33 2.52
C VAL A 221 15.44 -23.14 3.45
N GLY A 222 15.47 -22.12 4.32
CA GLY A 222 14.37 -21.76 5.20
C GLY A 222 13.10 -21.38 4.45
N VAL A 223 13.21 -20.54 3.41
CA VAL A 223 12.10 -20.15 2.52
C VAL A 223 11.51 -21.37 1.84
N MET A 224 12.34 -22.21 1.21
CA MET A 224 11.89 -23.42 0.52
C MET A 224 11.17 -24.37 1.48
N ARG A 225 11.69 -24.54 2.71
CA ARG A 225 11.06 -25.39 3.72
C ARG A 225 9.66 -24.88 4.10
N VAL A 226 9.51 -23.57 4.33
CA VAL A 226 8.20 -22.98 4.67
C VAL A 226 7.18 -23.20 3.55
N VAL A 227 7.61 -23.13 2.29
CA VAL A 227 6.75 -23.44 1.14
C VAL A 227 6.40 -24.93 1.13
N GLN A 228 7.40 -25.79 1.20
CA GLN A 228 7.23 -27.24 1.08
C GLN A 228 6.36 -27.84 2.20
N GLU A 229 6.43 -27.28 3.41
CA GLU A 229 5.60 -27.70 4.55
C GLU A 229 4.10 -27.51 4.31
N LYS A 230 3.72 -26.44 3.58
CA LYS A 230 2.31 -26.10 3.33
C LYS A 230 1.84 -26.44 1.92
N LEU A 231 2.76 -26.48 0.96
CA LEU A 231 2.52 -26.73 -0.46
C LEU A 231 3.67 -27.60 -1.02
N PRO A 232 3.56 -28.94 -0.94
CA PRO A 232 4.61 -29.85 -1.38
C PRO A 232 5.00 -29.74 -2.86
N GLU A 233 4.10 -29.26 -3.72
CA GLU A 233 4.38 -28.98 -5.13
C GLU A 233 4.96 -27.57 -5.38
N GLY A 234 5.12 -26.80 -4.31
CA GLY A 234 5.69 -25.45 -4.34
C GLY A 234 7.21 -25.45 -4.51
N VAL A 235 7.88 -26.54 -4.18
CA VAL A 235 9.31 -26.75 -4.43
C VAL A 235 9.50 -28.10 -5.14
N ASN A 236 10.43 -28.17 -6.08
CA ASN A 236 10.83 -29.40 -6.75
C ASN A 236 12.36 -29.57 -6.69
N ASP A 237 12.90 -30.56 -7.38
CA ASP A 237 14.34 -30.85 -7.39
C ASP A 237 15.21 -29.72 -7.99
N ARG A 238 14.60 -28.76 -8.70
CA ARG A 238 15.27 -27.62 -9.35
C ARG A 238 15.19 -26.34 -8.50
N GLY A 239 14.15 -26.18 -7.70
CA GLY A 239 13.99 -25.05 -6.80
C GLY A 239 12.53 -24.66 -6.59
N LEU A 240 12.29 -23.35 -6.40
CA LEU A 240 10.97 -22.80 -6.12
C LEU A 240 10.13 -22.76 -7.40
N THR A 241 9.01 -23.49 -7.44
CA THR A 241 8.12 -23.47 -8.60
C THR A 241 7.28 -22.19 -8.61
N PHE A 242 6.64 -21.88 -9.76
CA PHE A 242 5.70 -20.75 -9.81
C PHE A 242 4.57 -20.87 -8.78
N LYS A 243 4.10 -22.09 -8.46
CA LYS A 243 3.10 -22.31 -7.41
C LYS A 243 3.63 -21.90 -6.04
N GLY A 244 4.88 -22.27 -5.73
CA GLY A 244 5.56 -21.86 -4.50
C GLY A 244 5.78 -20.35 -4.43
N PHE A 245 6.20 -19.73 -5.53
CA PHE A 245 6.37 -18.28 -5.62
C PHE A 245 5.06 -17.51 -5.41
N LEU A 246 3.96 -17.97 -6.00
CA LEU A 246 2.64 -17.40 -5.80
C LEU A 246 2.19 -17.57 -4.34
N PHE A 247 2.44 -18.74 -3.75
CA PHE A 247 2.12 -19.05 -2.37
C PHE A 247 2.91 -18.17 -1.37
N LEU A 248 4.20 -17.93 -1.60
CA LEU A 248 4.99 -17.01 -0.78
C LEU A 248 4.40 -15.59 -0.77
N ASN A 249 3.99 -15.10 -1.94
CA ASN A 249 3.35 -13.80 -2.03
C ASN A 249 2.00 -13.77 -1.30
N ALA A 250 1.22 -14.85 -1.36
CA ALA A 250 0.00 -14.98 -0.55
C ALA A 250 0.30 -14.94 0.96
N LEU A 251 1.34 -15.66 1.42
CA LEU A 251 1.78 -15.62 2.81
C LEU A 251 2.21 -14.22 3.25
N PHE A 252 2.86 -13.44 2.38
CA PHE A 252 3.19 -12.05 2.69
C PHE A 252 1.95 -11.19 2.91
N LEU A 253 0.87 -11.39 2.14
CA LEU A 253 -0.39 -10.69 2.37
C LEU A 253 -1.01 -11.09 3.72
N GLU A 254 -1.04 -12.39 4.04
CA GLU A 254 -1.56 -12.90 5.32
C GLU A 254 -0.81 -12.37 6.54
N LYS A 255 0.49 -12.06 6.39
CA LYS A 255 1.35 -11.54 7.45
C LYS A 255 1.45 -10.01 7.48
N ASP A 256 0.61 -9.30 6.71
CA ASP A 256 0.62 -7.84 6.57
C ASP A 256 1.98 -7.26 6.08
N LEU A 257 2.71 -8.07 5.31
CA LEU A 257 3.97 -7.71 4.64
C LEU A 257 3.73 -7.14 3.24
N LEU A 258 2.67 -6.32 3.09
CA LEU A 258 2.26 -5.70 1.82
C LEU A 258 3.40 -4.91 1.17
N LYS A 259 4.24 -4.25 1.98
CA LYS A 259 5.41 -3.51 1.50
C LYS A 259 6.38 -4.40 0.71
N THR A 260 6.61 -5.63 1.16
CA THR A 260 7.48 -6.59 0.47
C THR A 260 6.92 -6.92 -0.92
N THR A 261 5.65 -7.29 -0.99
CA THR A 261 4.95 -7.59 -2.26
C THR A 261 4.95 -6.40 -3.22
N TRP A 262 4.64 -5.20 -2.73
CA TRP A 262 4.64 -3.99 -3.54
C TRP A 262 6.03 -3.55 -3.98
N THR A 263 7.06 -3.79 -3.18
CA THR A 263 8.46 -3.54 -3.58
C THR A 263 8.83 -4.38 -4.79
N VAL A 264 8.46 -5.67 -4.79
CA VAL A 264 8.64 -6.55 -5.96
C VAL A 264 7.89 -6.00 -7.16
N LEU A 265 6.58 -5.74 -7.04
CA LEU A 265 5.77 -5.22 -8.16
C LEU A 265 6.37 -3.94 -8.78
N ARG A 266 6.76 -2.96 -7.94
CA ARG A 266 7.35 -1.71 -8.39
C ARG A 266 8.72 -1.88 -9.04
N LYS A 267 9.55 -2.79 -8.53
CA LYS A 267 10.86 -3.08 -9.14
C LYS A 267 10.72 -3.61 -10.58
N PHE A 268 9.60 -4.25 -10.88
CA PHE A 268 9.26 -4.75 -12.22
C PHE A 268 8.30 -3.81 -12.98
N GLY A 269 8.14 -2.56 -12.51
CA GLY A 269 7.44 -1.49 -13.23
C GLY A 269 5.92 -1.46 -13.08
N TYR A 270 5.35 -2.27 -12.18
CA TYR A 270 3.91 -2.24 -11.92
C TYR A 270 3.51 -1.05 -11.02
N ASN A 271 2.45 -0.35 -11.42
CA ASN A 271 1.82 0.70 -10.63
C ASN A 271 0.76 0.14 -9.65
N ASN A 272 0.12 1.01 -8.88
CA ASN A 272 -0.90 0.63 -7.89
C ASN A 272 -2.16 -0.01 -8.50
N ASP A 273 -2.38 0.06 -9.81
CA ASP A 273 -3.45 -0.63 -10.53
C ASP A 273 -3.01 -1.99 -11.11
N ILE A 274 -1.78 -2.44 -10.79
CA ILE A 274 -1.15 -3.66 -11.34
C ILE A 274 -1.08 -3.61 -12.88
N ARG A 275 -0.74 -2.42 -13.39
CA ARG A 275 -0.42 -2.20 -14.80
C ARG A 275 1.04 -1.79 -14.90
N LEU A 276 1.69 -2.17 -15.99
CA LEU A 276 3.02 -1.64 -16.29
C LEU A 276 2.89 -0.13 -16.49
N SER A 277 3.71 0.63 -15.76
CA SER A 277 3.71 2.09 -15.84
C SER A 277 4.14 2.51 -17.23
N ASP A 278 3.52 3.56 -17.77
CA ASP A 278 3.80 4.04 -19.14
C ASP A 278 5.27 4.46 -19.32
N ASP A 279 5.96 4.82 -18.25
CA ASP A 279 7.40 5.13 -18.22
C ASP A 279 8.30 3.93 -18.55
N HIS A 280 7.76 2.71 -18.45
CA HIS A 280 8.46 1.47 -18.82
C HIS A 280 8.05 0.95 -20.20
N LEU A 281 7.11 1.62 -20.88
CA LEU A 281 6.82 1.33 -22.28
C LEU A 281 7.83 2.07 -23.15
N PRO A 282 8.41 1.41 -24.18
CA PRO A 282 9.29 2.11 -25.10
C PRO A 282 8.52 3.28 -25.74
N PRO A 283 9.15 4.45 -25.90
CA PRO A 283 8.48 5.60 -26.48
C PRO A 283 7.94 5.23 -27.87
N PRO A 284 6.76 5.77 -28.26
CA PRO A 284 6.21 5.50 -29.57
C PRO A 284 7.22 5.92 -30.65
N VAL A 285 7.71 4.93 -31.39
CA VAL A 285 8.70 5.13 -32.45
C VAL A 285 8.04 5.96 -33.56
N LYS A 286 8.43 7.23 -33.68
CA LYS A 286 8.02 8.07 -34.82
C LYS A 286 8.74 7.55 -36.07
N ARG A 287 8.00 6.98 -37.01
CA ARG A 287 8.54 6.49 -38.30
C ARG A 287 8.06 7.36 -39.46
N ALA A 288 8.95 7.65 -40.40
CA ALA A 288 8.56 8.12 -41.73
C ALA A 288 7.96 6.96 -42.56
N PRO A 289 7.13 7.22 -43.59
CA PRO A 289 6.45 6.17 -44.36
C PRO A 289 7.38 5.17 -45.07
N ASP A 290 8.62 5.55 -45.30
CA ASP A 290 9.68 4.82 -46.00
C ASP A 290 10.70 4.16 -45.06
N GLN A 291 10.52 4.29 -43.74
CA GLN A 291 11.48 3.78 -42.75
C GLN A 291 11.16 2.35 -42.28
N SER A 292 12.19 1.50 -42.34
CA SER A 292 12.20 0.17 -41.72
C SER A 292 12.79 0.25 -40.31
N ALA A 293 12.37 -0.61 -39.39
CA ALA A 293 12.98 -0.73 -38.06
C ALA A 293 13.49 -2.15 -37.88
N GLU A 294 14.76 -2.25 -37.48
CA GLU A 294 15.45 -3.50 -37.19
C GLU A 294 15.93 -3.45 -35.74
N LEU A 295 16.05 -4.62 -35.11
CA LEU A 295 16.59 -4.75 -33.76
C LEU A 295 18.10 -4.54 -33.80
N ALA A 296 18.63 -3.67 -32.94
CA ALA A 296 20.07 -3.49 -32.84
C ALA A 296 20.73 -4.76 -32.28
N SER A 297 21.96 -5.05 -32.69
CA SER A 297 22.68 -6.25 -32.26
C SER A 297 22.93 -6.32 -30.75
N GLU A 298 22.88 -5.18 -30.05
CA GLU A 298 23.01 -5.09 -28.58
C GLU A 298 21.73 -5.52 -27.85
N ASP A 299 20.56 -5.40 -28.48
CA ASP A 299 19.26 -5.85 -27.94
C ASP A 299 19.06 -7.37 -28.06
N ILE A 300 19.84 -8.03 -28.92
CA ILE A 300 19.76 -9.48 -29.15
C ILE A 300 20.27 -10.27 -27.93
N ASN A 301 21.12 -9.67 -27.09
CA ASN A 301 21.68 -10.30 -25.89
C ASN A 301 21.10 -9.78 -24.56
N GLY A 302 20.05 -8.96 -24.60
CA GLY A 302 19.33 -8.54 -23.40
C GLY A 302 20.00 -7.40 -22.63
N TRP A 303 19.32 -6.25 -22.64
CA TRP A 303 19.51 -5.11 -21.73
C TRP A 303 20.83 -4.35 -21.88
N THR A 304 20.88 -3.42 -22.82
CA THR A 304 21.70 -2.20 -22.67
C THR A 304 20.83 -0.97 -22.88
N TRP A 305 20.59 -0.22 -21.80
CA TRP A 305 20.09 1.14 -21.91
C TRP A 305 21.25 2.01 -22.41
N VAL A 306 21.27 2.32 -23.70
CA VAL A 306 22.16 3.36 -24.21
C VAL A 306 21.45 4.70 -24.02
N GLU A 307 21.84 5.42 -22.96
CA GLU A 307 21.66 6.87 -22.90
C GLU A 307 22.35 7.49 -24.12
N LEU A 308 21.58 8.12 -25.01
CA LEU A 308 22.13 9.05 -25.98
C LEU A 308 21.74 10.47 -25.57
N SER A 309 22.80 11.22 -25.24
CA SER A 309 22.90 12.66 -25.01
C SER A 309 22.27 13.52 -26.09
#